data_AF-A0A357N2B0-F1
#
_entry.id   AF-A0A357N2B0-F1
#
_cell.length_a   1.000
_cell.length_b   1.000
_cell.length_c   1.000
_cell.angle_alpha   90.00
_cell.angle_beta   90.00
_cell.angle_gamma   90.00
#
_symmetry.space_group_name_H-M   'P 1'
#
loop_
_entity.id
_entity.type
_entity.pdbx_description
1 polymer ?
#
loop_
_entity_poly.entity_id
_entity_poly.type
_entity_poly.pdbx_seq_one_letter_code
_entity_poly.pdbx_strand_id
1 'polypeptide(L)'
;DLLLLDERSLAALSAGQLAAVRQALRDGLGVLVRSAGAPSASARQRLRDLGLPVQGDGSSHAIELPGDGESAMLAARRGPLDSATLPTADGEAADRSSHSASLPSLEALALQVSDGSALLHDAAGKTLGGWRSVGKGRIGLLPVTDSWRWVLAGRDDRHGELWSGVVATLARAQPGTDALWSPQAQAWLGERVALCGVQAPLQAFDAKGAPVPLVVDATTSSMRCAGWWPQAAGWQRLQHGDTTVWRYVFDAKEAAALHRQAMRDATTQALAMGAPVSTAAMQPVPGSRWPWWLAFVLCTSLLWWLERRR
;
A
#
# COMPACT_ATOMS: atom_id res chain seq x y z
N ASP A 1 -11.92 9.34 7.51
CA ASP A 1 -13.38 9.52 7.31
C ASP A 1 -13.79 9.08 5.92
N LEU A 2 -14.92 8.38 5.83
CA LEU A 2 -15.54 7.91 4.59
C LEU A 2 -17.06 8.05 4.70
N LEU A 3 -17.71 8.62 3.68
CA LEU A 3 -19.16 8.62 3.50
C LEU A 3 -19.54 7.51 2.51
N LEU A 4 -20.36 6.56 2.95
CA LEU A 4 -20.91 5.50 2.09
C LEU A 4 -22.33 5.86 1.64
N LEU A 5 -22.58 5.82 0.34
CA LEU A 5 -23.88 6.06 -0.27
C LEU A 5 -24.26 4.90 -1.18
N ASP A 6 -25.54 4.51 -1.20
CA ASP A 6 -26.08 3.72 -2.32
C ASP A 6 -26.60 4.63 -3.44
N GLU A 7 -26.92 4.08 -4.61
CA GLU A 7 -27.37 4.88 -5.75
C GLU A 7 -28.68 5.64 -5.49
N ARG A 8 -29.56 5.08 -4.65
CA ARG A 8 -30.83 5.71 -4.26
C ARG A 8 -30.61 6.90 -3.32
N SER A 9 -29.75 6.73 -2.32
CA SER A 9 -29.38 7.77 -1.36
C SER A 9 -28.70 8.92 -2.08
N LEU A 10 -27.81 8.62 -3.03
CA LEU A 10 -27.19 9.65 -3.87
C LEU A 10 -28.24 10.41 -4.69
N ALA A 11 -29.18 9.71 -5.32
CA ALA A 11 -30.25 10.32 -6.09
C ALA A 11 -31.20 11.18 -5.24
N ALA A 12 -31.40 10.80 -3.97
CA ALA A 12 -32.27 11.46 -3.01
C ALA A 12 -31.66 12.72 -2.36
N LEU A 13 -30.35 12.95 -2.47
CA LEU A 13 -29.71 14.15 -1.89
C LEU A 13 -30.36 15.44 -2.43
N SER A 14 -30.72 16.36 -1.54
CA SER A 14 -31.11 17.71 -1.94
C SER A 14 -29.93 18.46 -2.57
N ALA A 15 -30.21 19.57 -3.25
CA ALA A 15 -29.15 20.42 -3.82
C ALA A 15 -28.16 20.92 -2.74
N GLY A 16 -28.68 21.29 -1.56
CA GLY A 16 -27.86 21.73 -0.43
C GLY A 16 -26.98 20.60 0.14
N GLN A 17 -27.54 19.39 0.29
CA GLN A 17 -26.77 18.23 0.74
C GLN A 17 -25.69 17.84 -0.26
N LEU A 18 -25.99 17.83 -1.56
CA LEU A 18 -25.00 17.55 -2.61
C LEU A 18 -23.87 18.59 -2.60
N ALA A 19 -24.20 19.87 -2.41
CA ALA A 19 -23.20 20.93 -2.28
C ALA A 19 -22.31 20.75 -1.04
N ALA A 20 -22.88 20.34 0.09
CA ALA A 20 -22.15 20.04 1.32
C ALA A 20 -21.20 18.85 1.15
N VAL A 21 -21.67 17.76 0.53
CA VAL A 21 -20.82 16.58 0.20
C VAL A 21 -19.69 17.00 -0.73
N ARG A 22 -19.97 17.80 -1.77
CA ARG A 22 -18.96 18.29 -2.70
C ARG A 22 -17.91 19.15 -2.01
N GLN A 23 -18.30 20.00 -1.05
CA GLN A 23 -17.36 20.79 -0.26
C GLN A 23 -16.51 19.90 0.66
N ALA A 24 -17.14 19.00 1.41
CA ALA A 24 -16.44 18.09 2.31
C ALA A 24 -15.44 17.18 1.55
N LEU A 25 -15.81 16.73 0.35
CA LEU A 25 -14.94 15.99 -0.55
C LEU A 25 -13.71 16.83 -0.90
N ARG A 26 -13.88 18.08 -1.34
CA ARG A 26 -12.75 18.99 -1.59
C ARG A 26 -11.86 19.20 -0.37
N ASP A 27 -12.45 19.20 0.82
CA ASP A 27 -11.74 19.39 2.09
C ASP A 27 -11.08 18.10 2.61
N GLY A 28 -11.26 16.96 1.96
CA GLY A 28 -10.54 15.71 2.27
C GLY A 28 -11.41 14.50 2.60
N LEU A 29 -12.74 14.62 2.60
CA LEU A 29 -13.62 13.49 2.88
C LEU A 29 -13.45 12.40 1.80
N GLY A 30 -13.46 11.14 2.21
CA GLY A 30 -13.64 10.03 1.27
C GLY A 30 -15.13 9.83 0.98
N VAL A 31 -15.52 9.56 -0.27
CA VAL A 31 -16.90 9.18 -0.62
C VAL A 31 -16.87 7.88 -1.41
N LEU A 32 -17.61 6.88 -0.96
CA LEU A 32 -17.85 5.63 -1.68
C LEU A 32 -19.31 5.56 -2.10
N VAL A 33 -19.55 5.36 -3.39
CA VAL A 33 -20.86 5.01 -3.91
C VAL A 33 -20.88 3.52 -4.23
N ARG A 34 -21.74 2.77 -3.53
CA ARG A 34 -22.05 1.38 -3.85
C ARG A 34 -23.21 1.36 -4.83
N SER A 35 -23.09 0.64 -5.93
CA SER A 35 -24.21 0.43 -6.84
C SER A 35 -24.75 -0.99 -6.68
N ALA A 36 -25.99 -1.11 -6.20
CA ALA A 36 -26.71 -2.39 -6.16
C ALA A 36 -27.44 -2.67 -7.49
N GLY A 37 -27.51 -1.68 -8.38
CA GLY A 37 -28.07 -1.80 -9.73
C GLY A 37 -27.57 -0.68 -10.65
N ALA A 38 -27.98 -0.70 -11.92
CA ALA A 38 -27.56 0.29 -12.90
C ALA A 38 -27.97 1.71 -12.45
N PRO A 39 -27.01 2.66 -12.31
CA PRO A 39 -27.32 4.00 -11.83
C PRO A 39 -28.21 4.74 -12.84
N SER A 40 -29.28 5.35 -12.34
CA SER A 40 -30.20 6.18 -13.12
C SER A 40 -29.48 7.37 -13.77
N ALA A 41 -30.11 7.99 -14.76
CA ALA A 41 -29.56 9.18 -15.42
C ALA A 41 -29.26 10.32 -14.43
N SER A 42 -30.13 10.52 -13.43
CA SER A 42 -29.94 11.52 -12.37
C SER A 42 -28.79 11.15 -11.43
N ALA A 43 -28.65 9.88 -11.05
CA ALA A 43 -27.52 9.42 -10.25
C ALA A 43 -26.19 9.60 -11.01
N ARG A 44 -26.15 9.26 -12.31
CA ARG A 44 -24.97 9.50 -13.17
C ARG A 44 -24.63 10.98 -13.28
N GLN A 45 -25.62 11.86 -13.38
CA GLN A 45 -25.39 13.30 -13.38
C GLN A 45 -24.80 13.78 -12.05
N ARG A 46 -25.35 13.34 -10.92
CA ARG A 46 -24.82 13.70 -9.59
C ARG A 46 -23.40 13.18 -9.37
N LEU A 47 -23.09 11.96 -9.83
CA LEU A 47 -21.73 11.42 -9.82
C LEU A 47 -20.78 12.32 -10.63
N ARG A 48 -21.19 12.76 -11.84
CA ARG A 48 -20.43 13.74 -12.63
C ARG A 48 -20.23 15.06 -11.87
N ASP A 49 -21.28 15.59 -11.23
CA ASP A 49 -21.22 16.85 -10.48
C ASP A 49 -20.29 16.78 -9.25
N LEU A 50 -20.11 15.58 -8.70
CA LEU A 50 -19.15 15.27 -7.63
C LEU A 50 -17.74 14.95 -8.15
N GLY A 51 -17.52 14.94 -9.47
CA GLY A 51 -16.21 14.68 -10.09
C GLY A 51 -15.93 13.22 -10.43
N LEU A 52 -16.95 12.36 -10.45
CA LEU A 52 -16.85 10.93 -10.80
C LEU A 52 -17.73 10.59 -12.03
N PRO A 53 -17.33 10.95 -13.26
CA PRO A 53 -18.04 10.51 -14.46
C PRO A 53 -18.00 8.98 -14.59
N VAL A 54 -19.17 8.37 -14.75
CA VAL A 54 -19.34 6.92 -14.90
C VAL A 54 -19.98 6.60 -16.24
N GLN A 55 -19.37 5.64 -16.94
CA GLN A 55 -19.81 5.07 -18.22
C GLN A 55 -20.18 3.59 -18.06
N GLY A 56 -20.70 3.00 -19.12
CA GLY A 56 -21.15 1.59 -19.17
C GLY A 56 -22.66 1.45 -19.03
N ASP A 57 -23.17 0.30 -19.47
CA ASP A 57 -24.61 0.00 -19.49
C ASP A 57 -25.14 -0.46 -18.12
N GLY A 58 -24.25 -0.84 -17.19
CA GLY A 58 -24.62 -1.37 -15.90
C GLY A 58 -25.19 -2.79 -15.96
N SER A 59 -24.90 -3.53 -17.04
CA SER A 59 -25.21 -4.96 -17.13
C SER A 59 -24.44 -5.74 -16.04
N SER A 60 -25.09 -6.73 -15.43
CA SER A 60 -24.46 -7.61 -14.44
C SER A 60 -23.63 -8.70 -15.13
N HIS A 61 -22.45 -8.98 -14.59
CA HIS A 61 -21.60 -10.09 -15.01
C HIS A 61 -20.89 -10.69 -13.80
N ALA A 62 -20.59 -11.98 -13.89
CA ALA A 62 -19.80 -12.67 -12.87
C ALA A 62 -18.33 -12.22 -12.93
N ILE A 63 -17.74 -12.05 -11.76
CA ILE A 63 -16.32 -11.76 -11.56
C ILE A 63 -15.73 -12.69 -10.51
N GLU A 64 -14.44 -12.96 -10.66
CA GLU A 64 -13.64 -13.66 -9.67
C GLU A 64 -12.62 -12.69 -9.11
N LEU A 65 -12.51 -12.61 -7.79
CA LEU A 65 -11.47 -11.82 -7.13
C LEU A 65 -10.26 -12.71 -6.82
N PRO A 66 -9.06 -12.12 -6.70
CA PRO A 66 -7.84 -12.87 -6.41
C PRO A 66 -8.01 -13.80 -5.20
N GLY A 67 -7.72 -15.09 -5.43
CA GLY A 67 -7.79 -16.15 -4.41
C GLY A 67 -6.70 -16.04 -3.34
N ASP A 68 -6.70 -16.99 -2.41
CA ASP A 68 -5.90 -16.97 -1.16
C ASP A 68 -4.38 -17.05 -1.39
N GLY A 69 -3.85 -17.22 -2.61
CA GLY A 69 -2.42 -17.49 -2.77
C GLY A 69 -1.98 -18.70 -1.91
N GLU A 70 -0.84 -18.63 -1.22
CA GLU A 70 -0.41 -19.69 -0.30
C GLU A 70 -1.22 -19.69 1.03
N SER A 71 -2.13 -20.64 1.14
CA SER A 71 -3.11 -20.82 2.22
C SER A 71 -2.52 -20.98 3.63
N ALA A 72 -1.30 -21.52 3.76
CA ALA A 72 -0.67 -21.76 5.07
C ALA A 72 -0.29 -20.46 5.81
N MET A 73 0.15 -19.43 5.09
CA MET A 73 0.49 -18.14 5.71
C MET A 73 -0.74 -17.30 6.07
N LEU A 74 -1.87 -17.53 5.40
CA LEU A 74 -3.12 -16.82 5.67
C LEU A 74 -3.75 -17.23 6.99
N ALA A 75 -3.76 -18.52 7.32
CA ALA A 75 -4.23 -19.00 8.61
C ALA A 75 -3.49 -18.33 9.79
N ALA A 76 -2.17 -18.12 9.65
CA ALA A 76 -1.37 -17.43 10.66
C ALA A 76 -1.66 -15.93 10.79
N ARG A 77 -2.14 -15.27 9.72
CA ARG A 77 -2.47 -13.82 9.72
C ARG A 77 -3.89 -13.51 10.21
N ARG A 78 -4.80 -14.49 10.17
CA ARG A 78 -6.23 -14.31 10.52
C ARG A 78 -6.47 -14.06 12.02
N GLY A 79 -5.50 -14.38 12.88
CA GLY A 79 -5.64 -14.22 14.32
C GLY A 79 -6.49 -15.33 14.96
N PRO A 80 -6.87 -15.18 16.23
CA PRO A 80 -7.70 -16.17 16.94
C PRO A 80 -9.11 -16.27 16.34
N LEU A 81 -9.76 -17.43 16.54
CA LEU A 81 -11.13 -17.72 16.11
C LEU A 81 -12.11 -16.64 16.57
N ASP A 82 -13.11 -16.35 15.74
CA ASP A 82 -14.19 -15.45 16.13
C ASP A 82 -14.94 -16.01 17.36
N SER A 83 -15.33 -15.09 18.25
CA SER A 83 -16.20 -15.32 19.40
C SER A 83 -17.55 -15.96 19.04
N ALA A 84 -18.00 -15.81 17.79
CA ALA A 84 -19.23 -16.43 17.28
C ALA A 84 -19.08 -17.92 16.95
N THR A 85 -17.84 -18.44 16.84
CA THR A 85 -17.58 -19.84 16.58
C THR A 85 -17.83 -20.66 17.84
N LEU A 86 -18.67 -21.70 17.75
CA LEU A 86 -18.91 -22.60 18.88
C LEU A 86 -17.59 -23.26 19.29
N PRO A 87 -17.19 -23.23 20.58
CA PRO A 87 -15.94 -23.81 21.08
C PRO A 87 -16.05 -25.34 21.19
N THR A 88 -16.40 -25.97 20.07
CA THR A 88 -16.59 -27.41 19.91
C THR A 88 -15.71 -27.87 18.75
N ALA A 89 -15.25 -29.12 18.81
CA ALA A 89 -14.41 -29.68 17.75
C ALA A 89 -15.08 -29.58 16.35
N ASP A 90 -16.41 -29.77 16.29
CA ASP A 90 -17.18 -29.65 15.05
C ASP A 90 -17.27 -28.19 14.58
N GLY A 91 -17.45 -27.22 15.49
CA GLY A 91 -17.44 -25.79 15.19
C GLY A 91 -16.10 -25.32 14.63
N GLU A 92 -14.99 -25.73 15.26
CA GLU A 92 -13.64 -25.44 14.80
C GLU A 92 -13.30 -26.13 13.47
N ALA A 93 -13.84 -27.32 13.22
CA ALA A 93 -13.67 -28.02 11.94
C ALA A 93 -14.47 -27.34 10.82
N ALA A 94 -15.71 -26.92 11.11
CA ALA A 94 -16.55 -26.18 10.17
C ALA A 94 -15.93 -24.83 9.80
N ASP A 95 -15.42 -24.08 10.78
CA ASP A 95 -14.72 -22.81 10.56
C ASP A 95 -13.48 -22.98 9.67
N ARG A 96 -12.60 -23.95 9.98
CA ARG A 96 -11.43 -24.24 9.13
C ARG A 96 -11.84 -24.64 7.72
N SER A 97 -12.90 -25.45 7.59
CA SER A 97 -13.41 -25.88 6.29
C SER A 97 -13.91 -24.69 5.48
N SER A 98 -14.73 -23.80 6.06
CA SER A 98 -15.26 -22.63 5.34
C SER A 98 -14.14 -21.71 4.87
N HIS A 99 -13.15 -21.45 5.71
CA HIS A 99 -12.00 -20.60 5.40
C HIS A 99 -11.02 -21.17 4.36
N SER A 100 -11.19 -22.44 3.98
CA SER A 100 -10.47 -23.11 2.89
C SER A 100 -11.34 -23.34 1.65
N ALA A 101 -12.64 -23.04 1.73
CA ALA A 101 -13.57 -23.21 0.63
C ALA A 101 -13.27 -22.21 -0.50
N SER A 102 -13.49 -22.67 -1.73
CA SER A 102 -13.39 -21.82 -2.92
C SER A 102 -14.32 -20.62 -2.79
N LEU A 103 -13.82 -19.44 -3.14
CA LEU A 103 -14.63 -18.23 -3.12
C LEU A 103 -15.71 -18.30 -4.20
N PRO A 104 -16.99 -18.16 -3.86
CA PRO A 104 -18.04 -17.98 -4.85
C PRO A 104 -17.72 -16.77 -5.74
N SER A 105 -18.04 -16.86 -7.04
CA SER A 105 -18.01 -15.70 -7.92
C SER A 105 -19.00 -14.64 -7.42
N LEU A 106 -18.63 -13.37 -7.63
CA LEU A 106 -19.47 -12.22 -7.30
C LEU A 106 -20.06 -11.64 -8.58
N GLU A 107 -21.15 -10.89 -8.44
CA GLU A 107 -21.72 -10.07 -9.49
C GLU A 107 -21.16 -8.65 -9.44
N ALA A 108 -20.78 -8.17 -10.62
CA ALA A 108 -20.37 -6.79 -10.85
C ALA A 108 -21.16 -6.15 -11.98
N LEU A 109 -21.45 -4.86 -11.83
CA LEU A 109 -22.04 -4.06 -12.89
C LEU A 109 -20.94 -3.60 -13.84
N ALA A 110 -21.22 -3.64 -15.15
CA ALA A 110 -20.36 -3.11 -16.20
C ALA A 110 -20.36 -1.57 -16.18
N LEU A 111 -19.70 -1.01 -15.16
CA LEU A 111 -19.55 0.42 -14.90
C LEU A 111 -18.06 0.78 -14.85
N GLN A 112 -17.70 1.85 -15.55
CA GLN A 112 -16.33 2.33 -15.61
C GLN A 112 -16.27 3.81 -15.24
N VAL A 113 -15.32 4.17 -14.37
CA VAL A 113 -15.02 5.56 -14.04
C VAL A 113 -14.09 6.12 -15.12
N SER A 114 -14.48 7.23 -15.74
CA SER A 114 -13.62 7.91 -16.72
C SER A 114 -12.52 8.70 -16.03
N ASP A 115 -11.29 8.63 -16.54
CA ASP A 115 -10.12 9.32 -16.02
C ASP A 115 -9.88 9.09 -14.51
N GLY A 116 -10.09 7.84 -14.07
CA GLY A 116 -9.93 7.41 -12.69
C GLY A 116 -8.88 6.31 -12.53
N SER A 117 -8.52 6.06 -11.28
CA SER A 117 -7.67 4.94 -10.88
C SER A 117 -8.54 3.72 -10.53
N ALA A 118 -7.99 2.53 -10.69
CA ALA A 118 -8.64 1.29 -10.29
C ALA A 118 -8.92 1.29 -8.78
N LEU A 119 -10.13 0.84 -8.40
CA LEU A 119 -10.47 0.64 -6.99
C LEU A 119 -10.08 -0.76 -6.53
N LEU A 120 -10.36 -1.77 -7.36
CA LEU A 120 -9.98 -3.17 -7.18
C LEU A 120 -9.52 -3.74 -8.53
N HIS A 121 -8.91 -4.93 -8.48
CA HIS A 121 -8.62 -5.75 -9.65
C HIS A 121 -9.24 -7.13 -9.47
N ASP A 122 -9.80 -7.68 -10.54
CA ASP A 122 -10.25 -9.08 -10.56
C ASP A 122 -9.06 -10.05 -10.67
N ALA A 123 -9.32 -11.35 -10.65
CA ALA A 123 -8.32 -12.39 -10.77
C ALA A 123 -7.52 -12.34 -12.09
N ALA A 124 -8.09 -11.76 -13.14
CA ALA A 124 -7.42 -11.54 -14.43
C ALA A 124 -6.67 -10.19 -14.49
N GLY A 125 -6.67 -9.42 -13.41
CA GLY A 125 -6.05 -8.09 -13.33
C GLY A 125 -6.90 -6.96 -13.94
N LYS A 126 -8.12 -7.25 -14.40
CA LYS A 126 -9.02 -6.24 -14.95
C LYS A 126 -9.52 -5.34 -13.83
N THR A 127 -9.56 -4.05 -14.11
CA THR A 127 -10.06 -3.03 -13.19
C THR A 127 -11.53 -3.26 -12.84
N LEU A 128 -11.81 -3.29 -11.55
CA LEU A 128 -13.14 -3.37 -10.98
C LEU A 128 -13.44 -2.09 -10.19
N GLY A 129 -14.45 -1.35 -10.65
CA GLY A 129 -14.77 -0.03 -10.11
C GLY A 129 -13.67 0.99 -10.37
N GLY A 130 -13.79 2.16 -9.75
CA GLY A 130 -12.76 3.18 -9.90
C GLY A 130 -12.97 4.34 -8.97
N TRP A 131 -11.94 5.17 -8.84
CA TRP A 131 -11.97 6.35 -8.00
C TRP A 131 -11.20 7.51 -8.62
N ARG A 132 -11.51 8.72 -8.15
CA ARG A 132 -10.85 9.97 -8.54
C ARG A 132 -10.56 10.82 -7.32
N SER A 133 -9.46 11.56 -7.37
CA SER A 133 -9.19 12.63 -6.43
C SER A 133 -9.98 13.88 -6.80
N VAL A 134 -10.59 14.51 -5.79
CA VAL A 134 -11.31 15.79 -5.95
C VAL A 134 -10.93 16.68 -4.77
N GLY A 135 -10.15 17.73 -5.05
CA GLY A 135 -9.49 18.51 -4.01
C GLY A 135 -8.56 17.62 -3.18
N LYS A 136 -8.74 17.61 -1.85
CA LYS A 136 -7.98 16.77 -0.93
C LYS A 136 -8.61 15.39 -0.70
N GLY A 137 -9.84 15.17 -1.17
CA GLY A 137 -10.59 13.93 -0.94
C GLY A 137 -10.56 12.98 -2.13
N ARG A 138 -11.22 11.84 -1.95
CA ARG A 138 -11.34 10.78 -2.96
C ARG A 138 -12.78 10.35 -3.06
N ILE A 139 -13.29 10.25 -4.28
CA ILE A 139 -14.62 9.70 -4.57
C ILE A 139 -14.46 8.44 -5.41
N GLY A 140 -15.17 7.36 -5.08
CA GLY A 140 -15.11 6.11 -5.81
C GLY A 140 -16.45 5.43 -5.97
N LEU A 141 -16.51 4.53 -6.95
CA LEU A 141 -17.63 3.65 -7.24
C LEU A 141 -17.18 2.20 -7.10
N LEU A 142 -17.85 1.44 -6.25
CA LEU A 142 -17.72 -0.01 -6.18
C LEU A 142 -18.93 -0.66 -6.86
N PRO A 143 -18.76 -1.29 -8.04
CA PRO A 143 -19.85 -1.87 -8.80
C PRO A 143 -20.18 -3.32 -8.40
N VAL A 144 -19.78 -3.77 -7.20
CA VAL A 144 -20.06 -5.13 -6.69
C VAL A 144 -21.39 -5.15 -5.95
N THR A 145 -22.31 -6.02 -6.36
CA THR A 145 -23.69 -6.03 -5.85
C THR A 145 -23.86 -6.99 -4.67
N ASP A 146 -23.15 -8.13 -4.68
CA ASP A 146 -23.47 -9.31 -3.88
C ASP A 146 -22.29 -9.84 -3.03
N SER A 147 -21.39 -8.95 -2.58
CA SER A 147 -20.23 -9.33 -1.73
C SER A 147 -20.62 -10.08 -0.44
N TRP A 148 -21.86 -9.94 0.04
CA TRP A 148 -22.41 -10.69 1.17
C TRP A 148 -22.46 -12.21 0.94
N ARG A 149 -22.42 -12.69 -0.31
CA ARG A 149 -22.36 -14.14 -0.62
C ARG A 149 -21.14 -14.80 -0.03
N TRP A 150 -20.04 -14.07 0.14
CA TRP A 150 -18.86 -14.58 0.82
C TRP A 150 -19.10 -14.80 2.31
N VAL A 151 -19.80 -13.88 2.99
CA VAL A 151 -20.19 -14.07 4.39
C VAL A 151 -21.07 -15.32 4.54
N LEU A 152 -22.04 -15.52 3.63
CA LEU A 152 -22.89 -16.71 3.66
C LEU A 152 -22.14 -18.01 3.32
N ALA A 153 -21.02 -17.93 2.62
CA ALA A 153 -20.12 -19.05 2.35
C ALA A 153 -19.09 -19.28 3.49
N GLY A 154 -19.18 -18.53 4.59
CA GLY A 154 -18.22 -18.59 5.70
C GLY A 154 -16.84 -18.04 5.31
N ARG A 155 -16.81 -17.07 4.40
CA ARG A 155 -15.65 -16.31 3.91
C ARG A 155 -15.77 -14.82 4.26
N ASP A 156 -16.19 -14.55 5.49
CA ASP A 156 -16.26 -13.20 6.05
C ASP A 156 -14.88 -12.54 6.11
N ASP A 157 -13.81 -13.34 6.23
CA ASP A 157 -12.41 -12.91 6.09
C ASP A 157 -12.17 -12.13 4.79
N ARG A 158 -12.62 -12.67 3.65
CA ARG A 158 -12.44 -12.04 2.34
C ARG A 158 -13.38 -10.89 2.10
N HIS A 159 -14.58 -10.97 2.66
CA HIS A 159 -15.49 -9.84 2.66
C HIS A 159 -14.86 -8.66 3.42
N GLY A 160 -14.30 -8.91 4.61
CA GLY A 160 -13.60 -7.91 5.41
C GLY A 160 -12.39 -7.31 4.70
N GLU A 161 -11.57 -8.14 4.04
CA GLU A 161 -10.42 -7.68 3.26
C GLU A 161 -10.82 -6.80 2.08
N LEU A 162 -11.83 -7.20 1.31
CA LEU A 162 -12.37 -6.42 0.20
C LEU A 162 -12.79 -5.02 0.67
N TRP A 163 -13.62 -4.95 1.71
CA TRP A 163 -14.09 -3.68 2.24
C TRP A 163 -12.97 -2.86 2.86
N SER A 164 -12.04 -3.50 3.57
CA SER A 164 -10.88 -2.82 4.15
C SER A 164 -10.00 -2.19 3.07
N GLY A 165 -9.75 -2.87 1.96
CA GLY A 165 -8.99 -2.34 0.82
C GLY A 165 -9.69 -1.15 0.16
N VAL A 166 -10.99 -1.24 -0.07
CA VAL A 166 -11.80 -0.14 -0.62
C VAL A 166 -11.79 1.06 0.33
N VAL A 167 -12.02 0.84 1.63
CA VAL A 167 -12.05 1.91 2.64
C VAL A 167 -10.68 2.56 2.79
N ALA A 168 -9.59 1.79 2.86
CA ALA A 168 -8.23 2.30 2.94
C ALA A 168 -7.87 3.18 1.73
N THR A 169 -8.38 2.81 0.55
CA THR A 169 -8.17 3.55 -0.70
C THR A 169 -8.99 4.84 -0.77
N LEU A 170 -10.13 4.95 -0.10
CA LEU A 170 -11.01 6.12 -0.24
C LEU A 170 -11.01 7.04 0.97
N ALA A 171 -10.87 6.48 2.17
CA ALA A 171 -10.94 7.23 3.41
C ALA A 171 -9.91 8.37 3.42
N ARG A 172 -10.29 9.49 4.03
CA ARG A 172 -9.39 10.62 4.30
C ARG A 172 -8.10 10.09 4.93
N ALA A 173 -6.97 10.30 4.26
CA ALA A 173 -5.67 10.11 4.90
C ALA A 173 -5.59 11.12 6.04
N GLN A 174 -5.59 10.63 7.28
CA GLN A 174 -5.35 11.50 8.40
C GLN A 174 -3.88 11.92 8.33
N PRO A 175 -3.55 13.21 8.47
CA PRO A 175 -2.17 13.57 8.76
C PRO A 175 -1.78 12.74 9.97
N GLY A 176 -0.72 11.94 9.83
CA GLY A 176 -0.23 11.12 10.94
C GLY A 176 -0.10 12.03 12.14
N THR A 177 -0.83 11.73 13.21
CA THR A 177 -0.70 12.42 14.49
C THR A 177 0.61 12.05 15.18
N ASP A 178 1.43 11.23 14.53
CA ASP A 178 2.79 10.92 14.94
C ASP A 178 3.62 12.21 14.82
N ALA A 179 4.11 12.70 15.96
CA ALA A 179 4.96 13.89 16.05
C ALA A 179 6.21 13.77 15.17
N LEU A 180 6.55 12.55 14.75
CA LEU A 180 7.63 12.22 13.83
C LEU A 180 7.06 11.32 12.72
N TRP A 181 7.02 11.80 11.48
CA TRP A 181 6.66 10.96 10.34
C TRP A 181 7.89 10.18 9.84
N SER A 182 7.73 8.94 9.39
CA SER A 182 8.81 8.23 8.70
C SER A 182 8.36 7.77 7.32
N PRO A 183 9.17 8.01 6.27
CA PRO A 183 8.95 7.40 4.95
C PRO A 183 9.04 5.87 5.00
N GLN A 184 9.83 5.32 5.93
CA GLN A 184 9.99 3.90 6.16
C GLN A 184 9.11 3.50 7.34
N ALA A 185 7.91 2.99 7.05
CA ALA A 185 6.94 2.64 8.09
C ALA A 185 7.49 1.61 9.10
N GLN A 186 8.34 0.68 8.65
CA GLN A 186 9.02 -0.30 9.50
C GLN A 186 10.47 0.09 9.77
N ALA A 187 10.87 0.08 11.04
CA ALA A 187 12.25 0.26 11.46
C ALA A 187 12.93 -1.12 11.64
N TRP A 188 14.17 -1.24 11.18
CA TRP A 188 14.95 -2.48 11.26
C TRP A 188 16.24 -2.27 12.05
N LEU A 189 16.62 -3.29 12.82
CA LEU A 189 17.84 -3.30 13.61
C LEU A 189 19.07 -3.06 12.70
N GLY A 190 19.88 -2.06 13.03
CA GLY A 190 21.10 -1.72 12.30
C GLY A 190 20.89 -0.99 10.97
N GLU A 191 19.64 -0.77 10.54
CA GLU A 191 19.33 -0.04 9.31
C GLU A 191 18.99 1.42 9.59
N ARG A 192 19.26 2.28 8.60
CA ARG A 192 18.91 3.70 8.69
C ARG A 192 17.40 3.87 8.58
N VAL A 193 16.82 4.56 9.56
CA VAL A 193 15.45 5.05 9.56
C VAL A 193 15.45 6.57 9.42
N ALA A 194 14.70 7.09 8.45
CA ALA A 194 14.47 8.53 8.33
C ALA A 194 13.30 8.97 9.21
N LEU A 195 13.53 9.92 10.12
CA LEU A 195 12.51 10.52 10.99
C LEU A 195 12.33 11.98 10.59
N CYS A 196 11.21 12.32 9.96
CA CYS A 196 10.89 13.62 9.39
C CYS A 196 9.85 14.38 10.20
N GLY A 197 9.75 15.68 9.97
CA GLY A 197 8.89 16.59 10.74
C GLY A 197 9.52 17.03 12.05
N VAL A 198 10.85 16.99 12.18
CA VAL A 198 11.54 17.31 13.43
C VAL A 198 11.50 18.82 13.72
N GLN A 199 10.54 19.24 14.54
CA GLN A 199 10.33 20.65 14.93
C GLN A 199 10.96 21.06 16.27
N ALA A 200 11.51 20.10 17.01
CA ALA A 200 12.11 20.28 18.34
C ALA A 200 13.30 19.32 18.46
N PRO A 201 14.18 19.46 19.47
CA PRO A 201 15.29 18.54 19.67
C PRO A 201 14.81 17.09 19.70
N LEU A 202 15.45 16.23 18.90
CA LEU A 202 15.12 14.82 18.77
C LEU A 202 16.24 13.98 19.39
N GLN A 203 15.88 13.04 20.26
CA GLN A 203 16.80 12.15 20.94
C GLN A 203 16.30 10.70 20.85
N ALA A 204 17.22 9.78 20.61
CA ALA A 204 17.02 8.36 20.85
C ALA A 204 17.62 7.99 22.21
N PHE A 205 17.43 6.75 22.65
CA PHE A 205 18.07 6.22 23.85
C PHE A 205 18.85 4.96 23.52
N ASP A 206 20.02 4.81 24.12
CA ASP A 206 20.81 3.60 24.00
C ASP A 206 20.26 2.47 24.89
N ALA A 207 20.87 1.28 24.84
CA ALA A 207 20.47 0.13 25.64
C ALA A 207 20.58 0.35 27.16
N LYS A 208 21.34 1.35 27.61
CA LYS A 208 21.48 1.75 29.02
C LYS A 208 20.53 2.89 29.39
N GLY A 209 19.72 3.37 28.44
CA GLY A 209 18.79 4.48 28.64
C GLY A 209 19.45 5.86 28.58
N ALA A 210 20.70 5.97 28.12
CA ALA A 210 21.36 7.26 27.93
C ALA A 210 20.84 7.96 26.65
N PRO A 211 20.55 9.27 26.68
CA PRO A 211 20.08 9.99 25.52
C PRO A 211 21.17 10.15 24.46
N VAL A 212 20.80 9.91 23.20
CA VAL A 212 21.64 10.10 22.01
C VAL A 212 20.93 11.10 21.09
N PRO A 213 21.44 12.33 20.95
CA PRO A 213 20.81 13.33 20.10
C PRO A 213 20.88 12.92 18.63
N LEU A 214 19.78 13.09 17.91
CA LEU A 214 19.70 12.85 16.48
C LEU A 214 19.82 14.17 15.73
N VAL A 215 20.70 14.19 14.73
CA VAL A 215 20.99 15.40 13.94
C VAL A 215 20.00 15.48 12.78
N VAL A 216 19.34 16.64 12.66
CA VAL A 216 18.48 16.96 11.52
C VAL A 216 19.36 17.30 10.32
N ASP A 217 19.12 16.61 9.22
CA ASP A 217 19.79 16.83 7.95
C ASP A 217 19.25 18.11 7.28
N ALA A 218 20.09 19.14 7.21
CA ALA A 218 19.75 20.44 6.62
C ALA A 218 19.39 20.36 5.13
N THR A 219 19.84 19.33 4.40
CA THR A 219 19.53 19.17 2.97
C THR A 219 18.07 18.78 2.72
N THR A 220 17.37 18.31 3.75
CA THR A 220 15.97 17.84 3.64
C THR A 220 14.93 18.98 3.66
N SER A 221 15.39 20.24 3.63
CA SER A 221 14.57 21.45 3.47
C SER A 221 13.33 21.46 4.39
N SER A 222 12.12 21.47 3.81
CA SER A 222 10.84 21.54 4.53
C SER A 222 10.50 20.25 5.30
N MET A 223 11.08 19.11 4.94
CA MET A 223 10.78 17.82 5.59
C MET A 223 11.51 17.64 6.93
N ARG A 224 12.63 18.36 7.15
CA ARG A 224 13.40 18.36 8.40
C ARG A 224 13.61 16.95 8.97
N CYS A 225 14.30 16.10 8.23
CA CYS A 225 14.51 14.71 8.60
C CYS A 225 15.82 14.49 9.35
N ALA A 226 15.81 13.62 10.36
CA ALA A 226 16.99 13.08 11.02
C ALA A 226 17.18 11.60 10.66
N GLY A 227 18.42 11.14 10.61
CA GLY A 227 18.75 9.73 10.47
C GLY A 227 18.88 9.06 11.83
N TRP A 228 18.27 7.89 11.99
CA TRP A 228 18.38 7.07 13.19
C TRP A 228 18.81 5.64 12.83
N TRP A 229 19.74 5.06 13.59
CA TRP A 229 20.18 3.68 13.46
C TRP A 229 19.92 2.93 14.76
N PRO A 230 18.83 2.16 14.85
CA PRO A 230 18.54 1.38 16.04
C PRO A 230 19.66 0.38 16.36
N GLN A 231 20.04 0.32 17.64
CA GLN A 231 21.07 -0.60 18.13
C GLN A 231 20.48 -1.87 18.77
N ALA A 232 19.17 -1.89 19.02
CA ALA A 232 18.45 -3.03 19.57
C ALA A 232 17.07 -3.17 18.91
N ALA A 233 16.59 -4.41 18.80
CA ALA A 233 15.22 -4.71 18.38
C ALA A 233 14.22 -4.47 19.53
N GLY A 234 12.92 -4.48 19.21
CA GLY A 234 11.83 -4.22 20.14
C GLY A 234 11.43 -2.76 20.22
N TRP A 235 10.67 -2.40 21.26
CA TRP A 235 10.19 -1.04 21.48
C TRP A 235 11.32 -0.09 21.86
N GLN A 236 11.59 0.87 20.98
CA GLN A 236 12.58 1.92 21.20
C GLN A 236 11.87 3.23 21.54
N ARG A 237 12.40 3.93 22.54
CA ARG A 237 11.92 5.25 22.94
C ARG A 237 12.61 6.32 22.10
N LEU A 238 11.85 7.25 21.57
CA LEU A 238 12.30 8.49 20.97
C LEU A 238 11.69 9.66 21.75
N GLN A 239 12.46 10.74 21.92
CA GLN A 239 11.99 11.95 22.57
C GLN A 239 12.12 13.13 21.60
N HIS A 240 10.99 13.78 21.32
CA HIS A 240 10.89 14.95 20.45
C HIS A 240 10.36 16.11 21.30
N GLY A 241 11.26 16.98 21.76
CA GLY A 241 10.95 17.95 22.81
C GLY A 241 10.49 17.26 24.10
N ASP A 242 9.29 17.59 24.58
CA ASP A 242 8.68 16.98 25.77
C ASP A 242 7.83 15.74 25.43
N THR A 243 7.61 15.48 24.15
CA THR A 243 6.82 14.34 23.67
C THR A 243 7.66 13.08 23.55
N THR A 244 7.17 11.98 24.11
CA THR A 244 7.77 10.66 23.95
C THR A 244 7.02 9.86 22.89
N VAL A 245 7.76 9.33 21.92
CA VAL A 245 7.25 8.48 20.84
C VAL A 245 7.89 7.10 20.94
N TRP A 246 7.10 6.05 20.82
CA TRP A 246 7.59 4.67 20.83
C TRP A 246 7.59 4.10 19.41
N ARG A 247 8.70 3.50 19.01
CA ARG A 247 8.84 2.86 17.71
C ARG A 247 9.34 1.43 17.87
N TYR A 248 8.60 0.49 17.29
CA TYR A 248 9.02 -0.90 17.26
C TYR A 248 10.08 -1.09 16.18
N VAL A 249 11.19 -1.72 16.57
CA VAL A 249 12.30 -2.07 15.69
C VAL A 249 12.32 -3.58 15.50
N PHE A 250 12.20 -4.03 14.26
CA PHE A 250 12.23 -5.44 13.91
C PHE A 250 13.67 -5.95 13.78
N ASP A 251 13.90 -7.20 14.16
CA ASP A 251 15.10 -7.94 13.73
C ASP A 251 14.81 -8.65 12.40
N ALA A 252 15.63 -8.37 11.38
CA ALA A 252 15.51 -9.02 10.08
C ALA A 252 15.67 -10.55 10.17
N LYS A 253 16.40 -11.06 11.17
CA LYS A 253 16.56 -12.51 11.42
C LYS A 253 15.25 -13.16 11.89
N GLU A 254 14.46 -12.45 12.68
CA GLU A 254 13.19 -12.96 13.22
C GLU A 254 12.02 -12.76 12.25
N ALA A 255 12.12 -11.78 11.34
CA ALA A 255 11.06 -11.41 10.40
C ALA A 255 11.54 -11.32 8.94
N ALA A 256 12.33 -12.30 8.49
CA ALA A 256 12.99 -12.28 7.18
C ALA A 256 12.03 -12.11 5.98
N ALA A 257 10.82 -12.68 6.04
CA ALA A 257 9.82 -12.52 4.99
C ALA A 257 9.33 -11.06 4.90
N LEU A 258 9.06 -10.44 6.05
CA LEU A 258 8.63 -9.05 6.14
C LEU A 258 9.74 -8.09 5.70
N HIS A 259 10.99 -8.37 6.09
CA HIS A 259 12.16 -7.57 5.68
C HIS A 259 12.34 -7.56 4.16
N ARG A 260 12.27 -8.75 3.53
CA ARG A 260 12.37 -8.87 2.08
C ARG A 260 11.24 -8.14 1.35
N GLN A 261 10.02 -8.14 1.90
CA GLN A 261 8.91 -7.39 1.32
C GLN A 261 9.15 -5.88 1.45
N ALA A 262 9.54 -5.41 2.62
CA ALA A 262 9.86 -3.99 2.84
C ALA A 262 10.97 -3.51 1.90
N MET A 263 11.99 -4.33 1.64
CA MET A 263 13.04 -4.03 0.67
C MET A 263 12.51 -3.91 -0.77
N ARG A 264 11.58 -4.79 -1.18
CA ARG A 264 10.93 -4.68 -2.49
C ARG A 264 10.14 -3.39 -2.60
N ASP A 265 9.34 -3.06 -1.59
CA ASP A 265 8.50 -1.86 -1.57
C ASP A 265 9.35 -0.57 -1.58
N ALA A 266 10.46 -0.54 -0.82
CA ALA A 266 11.40 0.56 -0.88
C ALA A 266 12.05 0.70 -2.26
N THR A 267 12.40 -0.42 -2.90
CA THR A 267 12.98 -0.41 -4.25
C THR A 267 11.98 0.09 -5.29
N THR A 268 10.72 -0.37 -5.25
CA THR A 268 9.69 0.08 -6.19
C THR A 268 9.37 1.56 -6.00
N GLN A 269 9.32 2.06 -4.77
CA GLN A 269 9.14 3.50 -4.50
C GLN A 269 10.31 4.33 -5.03
N ALA A 270 11.56 3.89 -4.82
CA ALA A 270 12.74 4.58 -5.34
C ALA A 270 12.71 4.66 -6.88
N LEU A 271 12.28 3.58 -7.56
CA LEU A 271 12.11 3.56 -9.01
C LEU A 271 10.96 4.47 -9.48
N ALA A 272 9.86 4.56 -8.73
CA ALA A 272 8.72 5.41 -9.06
C ALA A 272 9.00 6.92 -8.85
N MET A 273 9.85 7.27 -7.87
CA MET A 273 10.29 8.65 -7.62
C MET A 273 11.46 9.07 -8.51
N GLY A 274 12.16 8.12 -9.13
CA GLY A 274 13.12 8.42 -10.18
C GLY A 274 12.38 9.07 -11.35
N ALA A 275 12.61 10.37 -11.58
CA ALA A 275 12.21 11.03 -12.81
C ALA A 275 12.65 10.15 -14.01
N PRO A 276 11.90 10.12 -15.14
CA PRO A 276 12.41 9.48 -16.34
C PRO A 276 13.80 10.05 -16.54
N VAL A 277 14.78 9.15 -16.61
CA VAL A 277 16.18 9.51 -16.80
C VAL A 277 16.19 10.40 -18.04
N SER A 278 16.23 11.72 -17.83
CA SER A 278 16.70 12.65 -18.85
C SER A 278 18.01 12.02 -19.24
N THR A 279 18.15 11.63 -20.51
CA THR A 279 19.29 10.92 -21.07
C THR A 279 20.58 11.66 -20.70
N ALA A 280 21.05 11.43 -19.48
CA ALA A 280 22.34 11.81 -19.00
C ALA A 280 23.22 10.99 -19.90
N ALA A 281 23.99 11.69 -20.73
CA ALA A 281 24.87 11.11 -21.73
C ALA A 281 25.47 9.85 -21.14
N MET A 282 25.09 8.69 -21.71
CA MET A 282 25.63 7.39 -21.32
C MET A 282 27.13 7.59 -21.20
N GLN A 283 27.65 7.58 -19.98
CA GLN A 283 29.09 7.57 -19.83
C GLN A 283 29.55 6.29 -20.52
N PRO A 284 30.45 6.38 -21.51
CA PRO A 284 30.92 5.18 -22.20
C PRO A 284 31.55 4.28 -21.15
N VAL A 285 30.85 3.22 -20.79
CA VAL A 285 31.36 2.19 -19.91
C VAL A 285 32.55 1.59 -20.66
N PRO A 286 33.77 1.64 -20.09
CA PRO A 286 34.93 1.04 -20.75
C PRO A 286 34.60 -0.42 -21.06
N GLY A 287 34.82 -0.82 -22.32
CA GLY A 287 34.62 -2.20 -22.75
C GLY A 287 35.41 -3.19 -21.88
N SER A 288 34.98 -4.46 -21.93
CA SER A 288 35.56 -5.53 -21.12
C SER A 288 37.09 -5.59 -21.27
N ARG A 289 37.82 -5.50 -20.14
CA ARG A 289 39.29 -5.35 -20.12
C ARG A 289 40.06 -6.68 -20.25
N TRP A 290 39.38 -7.82 -20.15
CA TRP A 290 40.01 -9.16 -20.18
C TRP A 290 40.65 -9.55 -21.52
N PRO A 291 40.14 -9.16 -22.71
CA PRO A 291 40.79 -9.53 -23.98
C PRO A 291 42.16 -8.88 -24.11
N TRP A 292 42.30 -7.63 -23.65
CA TRP A 292 43.56 -6.90 -23.64
C TRP A 292 44.56 -7.47 -22.63
N TRP A 293 44.08 -7.90 -21.47
CA TRP A 293 44.92 -8.61 -20.50
C TRP A 293 45.46 -9.93 -21.07
N LEU A 294 44.61 -10.73 -21.74
CA LEU A 294 45.07 -11.96 -22.40
C LEU A 294 46.08 -11.69 -23.51
N ALA A 295 45.83 -10.67 -24.35
CA ALA A 295 46.78 -10.28 -25.38
C ALA A 295 48.14 -9.89 -24.78
N PHE A 296 48.15 -9.15 -23.66
CA PHE A 296 49.37 -8.79 -22.94
C PHE A 296 50.09 -10.02 -22.35
N VAL A 297 49.36 -10.94 -21.71
CA VAL A 297 49.94 -12.19 -21.17
C VAL A 297 50.53 -13.04 -22.31
N LEU A 298 49.84 -13.15 -23.44
CA LEU A 298 50.35 -13.86 -24.62
C LEU A 298 51.64 -13.22 -25.14
N CYS A 299 51.66 -11.90 -25.34
CA CYS A 299 52.85 -11.20 -25.82
C CYS A 299 54.05 -11.34 -24.87
N THR A 300 53.82 -11.18 -23.57
CA THR A 300 54.89 -11.28 -22.57
C THR A 300 55.40 -12.71 -22.41
N SER A 301 54.52 -13.71 -22.46
CA SER A 301 54.92 -15.13 -22.45
C SER A 301 55.71 -15.52 -23.70
N LEU A 302 55.34 -14.99 -24.87
CA LEU A 302 56.05 -15.24 -26.13
C LEU A 302 57.43 -14.58 -26.15
N LEU A 303 57.52 -13.32 -25.69
CA LEU A 303 58.77 -12.59 -25.53
C LEU A 303 59.72 -13.32 -24.57
N TRP A 304 59.21 -13.72 -23.40
CA TRP A 304 59.98 -14.48 -22.43
C TRP A 304 60.50 -15.81 -22.99
N TRP A 305 59.67 -16.53 -23.75
CA TRP A 305 60.07 -17.77 -24.38
C TRP A 305 61.13 -17.58 -25.48
N LEU A 306 61.02 -16.51 -26.28
CA LEU A 306 62.03 -16.16 -27.28
C LEU A 306 63.36 -15.74 -26.65
N GLU A 307 63.32 -15.03 -25.53
CA GLU A 307 64.52 -14.66 -24.77
C GLU A 307 65.21 -15.89 -24.17
N ARG A 308 64.44 -16.85 -23.64
CA ARG A 308 64.97 -18.09 -23.07
C ARG A 308 65.54 -19.08 -24.10
N ARG A 309 65.28 -18.86 -25.39
CA ARG A 309 65.78 -19.68 -26.50
C ARG A 309 67.01 -19.09 -27.20
N ARG A 310 67.47 -17.92 -26.78
CA ARG A 310 68.80 -17.38 -27.11
C ARG A 310 69.79 -17.75 -26.01
#